data_AF-A0A0B6YMJ8-F1
#
_entry.id   AF-A0A0B6YMJ8-F1
#
_cell.length_a   1.000
_cell.length_b   1.000
_cell.length_c   1.000
_cell.angle_alpha   90.00
_cell.angle_beta   90.00
_cell.angle_gamma   90.00
#
_symmetry.space_group_name_H-M   'P 1'
#
loop_
_entity.id
_entity.type
_entity.pdbx_description
1 polymer ?
#
loop_
_entity_poly.entity_id
_entity_poly.type
_entity_poly.pdbx_seq_one_letter_code
_entity_poly.pdbx_strand_id
1 'polypeptide(L)'
;TIVSGAMAERTRLDSYIIFSLLNTVVYCIPAHWAWSPDGFISKLGGIDFAGSGVVHMVGGVSGLIATIMLKPRIGRFDEDSTKPAMCNPAN
;
A
#
# COMPACT_ATOMS: atom_id res chain seq x y z
N THR A 1 -5.09 2.27 -4.81
CA THR A 1 -4.31 2.13 -6.06
C THR A 1 -2.84 1.79 -5.83
N ILE A 2 -2.14 2.40 -4.85
CA ILE A 2 -0.75 2.01 -4.52
C ILE A 2 -0.69 0.54 -4.08
N VAL A 3 -1.55 0.15 -3.13
CA VAL A 3 -1.55 -1.20 -2.57
C VAL A 3 -1.95 -2.28 -3.58
N SER A 4 -2.90 -2.01 -4.49
CA SER A 4 -3.27 -2.95 -5.56
C SER A 4 -2.09 -3.32 -6.44
N GLY A 5 -1.24 -2.36 -6.80
CA GLY A 5 -0.06 -2.64 -7.63
C GLY A 5 0.95 -3.54 -6.91
N ALA A 6 1.13 -3.35 -5.60
CA ALA A 6 2.01 -4.18 -4.80
C ALA A 6 1.50 -5.64 -4.69
N MET A 7 0.17 -5.79 -4.56
CA MET A 7 -0.53 -7.06 -4.35
C MET A 7 -0.90 -7.81 -5.64
N ALA A 8 -0.64 -7.23 -6.82
CA ALA A 8 -1.03 -7.79 -8.11
C ALA A 8 -0.53 -9.24 -8.33
N GLU A 9 -1.24 -9.99 -9.17
CA GLU A 9 -0.95 -11.36 -9.65
C GLU A 9 -1.07 -12.49 -8.61
N ARG A 10 -1.18 -12.19 -7.31
CA ARG A 10 -1.24 -13.22 -6.25
C ARG A 10 -2.24 -12.95 -5.14
N THR A 11 -3.18 -12.04 -5.40
CA THR A 11 -4.24 -11.69 -4.44
C THR A 11 -5.58 -12.03 -5.06
N ARG A 12 -6.42 -12.73 -4.29
CA ARG A 12 -7.82 -12.97 -4.67
C ARG A 12 -8.61 -11.66 -4.63
N LEU A 13 -9.43 -11.42 -5.65
CA LEU A 13 -10.22 -10.19 -5.75
C LEU A 13 -11.12 -9.96 -4.53
N ASP A 14 -11.78 -11.01 -4.03
CA ASP A 14 -12.67 -10.93 -2.86
C ASP A 14 -11.93 -10.42 -1.61
N SER A 15 -10.72 -10.96 -1.36
CA SER A 15 -9.85 -10.52 -0.27
C SER A 15 -9.39 -9.09 -0.45
N TYR A 16 -9.11 -8.68 -1.69
CA TYR A 16 -8.72 -7.30 -2.02
C TYR A 16 -9.85 -6.29 -1.78
N ILE A 17 -11.11 -6.65 -2.06
CA ILE A 17 -12.27 -5.79 -1.80
C ILE A 17 -12.41 -5.53 -0.29
N ILE A 18 -12.36 -6.59 0.53
CA ILE A 18 -12.42 -6.46 1.99
C ILE A 18 -11.26 -5.60 2.50
N PHE A 19 -10.04 -5.86 2.01
CA PHE A 19 -8.88 -5.04 2.34
C PHE A 19 -9.09 -3.57 1.96
N SER A 20 -9.62 -3.29 0.77
CA SER A 20 -9.84 -1.92 0.30
C SER A 20 -10.81 -1.14 1.18
N LEU A 21 -11.87 -1.79 1.69
CA LEU A 21 -12.82 -1.19 2.63
C LEU A 21 -12.15 -0.87 3.98
N LEU A 22 -11.34 -1.80 4.51
CA LEU A 22 -10.59 -1.57 5.75
C LEU A 22 -9.54 -0.47 5.58
N ASN A 23 -8.90 -0.41 4.41
CA ASN A 23 -7.91 0.60 4.07
C ASN A 23 -8.51 2.02 4.02
N THR A 24 -9.81 2.17 3.82
CA THR A 24 -10.50 3.46 3.96
C THR A 24 -10.33 4.02 5.37
N VAL A 25 -10.49 3.20 6.41
CA VAL A 25 -10.31 3.62 7.80
C VAL A 25 -8.84 4.01 8.06
N VAL A 26 -7.90 3.20 7.54
CA VAL A 26 -6.46 3.45 7.64
C VAL A 26 -6.05 4.76 6.96
N TYR A 27 -6.77 5.18 5.91
CA TYR A 27 -6.56 6.48 5.25
C TYR A 27 -7.20 7.64 6.00
N CYS A 28 -8.45 7.49 6.45
CA CYS A 28 -9.21 8.59 7.07
C CYS A 28 -8.57 9.11 8.36
N ILE A 29 -7.97 8.24 9.17
CA ILE A 29 -7.36 8.64 10.45
C ILE A 29 -6.12 9.55 10.24
N PRO A 30 -5.08 9.16 9.49
CA PRO A 30 -3.95 10.04 9.18
C PRO A 30 -4.34 11.27 8.36
N ALA A 31 -5.30 11.15 7.44
CA ALA A 31 -5.81 12.29 6.68
C ALA A 31 -6.42 13.35 7.62
N HIS A 32 -7.20 12.94 8.62
CA HIS A 32 -7.71 13.85 9.63
C HIS A 32 -6.57 14.49 10.44
N TRP A 33 -5.57 13.72 10.86
CA TRP A 33 -4.45 14.26 11.64
C TRP A 33 -3.65 15.34 10.92
N ALA A 34 -3.45 15.21 9.60
CA ALA A 34 -2.63 16.13 8.82
C ALA A 34 -3.41 17.27 8.15
N TRP A 35 -4.62 17.00 7.64
CA TRP A 35 -5.38 17.97 6.83
C TRP A 35 -6.57 18.60 7.54
N SER A 36 -7.01 18.06 8.68
CA SER A 36 -8.03 18.76 9.47
C SER A 36 -7.39 19.95 10.18
N PRO A 37 -8.09 21.11 10.27
CA PRO A 37 -7.69 22.21 11.16
C PRO A 37 -7.51 21.76 12.62
N ASP A 38 -8.27 20.73 13.03
CA ASP A 38 -8.19 20.16 14.36
C ASP A 38 -7.19 19.01 14.52
N GLY A 39 -6.57 18.59 13.42
CA GLY A 39 -5.62 17.49 13.37
C GLY A 39 -4.35 17.79 14.15
N PHE A 40 -3.84 16.79 14.88
CA PHE A 40 -2.68 17.00 15.74
C PHE A 40 -1.40 17.32 14.93
N ILE A 41 -1.21 16.73 13.75
CA ILE A 41 -0.04 17.00 12.89
C ILE A 41 -0.15 18.42 12.33
N SER A 42 -1.35 18.85 11.96
CA SER A 42 -1.61 20.23 11.54
C SER A 42 -1.28 21.22 12.68
N LYS A 43 -1.73 20.95 13.91
CA LYS A 43 -1.45 21.77 15.10
C LYS A 43 0.04 21.83 15.47
N LEU A 44 0.82 20.80 15.13
CA LEU A 44 2.27 20.78 15.29
C LEU A 44 3.02 21.57 14.20
N GLY A 45 2.31 22.14 13.22
CA GLY A 45 2.91 22.86 12.08
C GLY A 45 3.33 21.96 10.92
N GLY A 46 2.89 20.70 10.89
CA GLY A 46 3.16 19.78 9.79
C GLY A 46 2.43 20.23 8.51
N ILE A 47 3.16 20.23 7.38
CA ILE A 47 2.63 20.61 6.07
C ILE A 47 2.72 19.43 5.13
N ASP A 48 1.58 18.96 4.66
CA ASP A 48 1.46 17.97 3.58
C ASP A 48 0.52 18.54 2.51
N PHE A 49 1.07 19.20 1.49
CA PHE A 49 0.25 19.94 0.52
C PHE A 49 -0.55 19.04 -0.43
N ALA A 50 0.06 17.96 -0.91
CA ALA A 50 -0.50 17.08 -1.95
C ALA A 50 -0.62 15.61 -1.53
N GLY A 51 -0.32 15.29 -0.26
CA GLY A 51 -0.49 13.95 0.30
C GLY A 51 0.76 13.07 0.20
N SER A 52 1.96 13.65 0.21
CA SER A 52 3.20 12.86 0.21
C SER A 52 3.29 11.96 1.45
N GLY A 53 2.78 12.41 2.59
CA GLY A 53 2.60 11.63 3.79
C GLY A 53 1.31 10.81 3.74
N VAL A 54 0.16 11.49 3.79
CA VAL A 54 -1.13 10.81 4.05
C VAL A 54 -1.62 9.93 2.90
N VAL A 55 -1.19 10.16 1.66
CA VAL A 55 -1.53 9.31 0.51
C VAL A 55 -0.37 8.38 0.16
N HIS A 56 0.80 8.94 -0.16
CA HIS A 56 1.91 8.17 -0.70
C HIS A 56 2.63 7.32 0.35
N MET A 57 2.99 7.90 1.50
CA MET A 57 3.68 7.15 2.56
C MET A 57 2.75 6.12 3.21
N VAL A 58 1.54 6.53 3.62
CA VAL A 58 0.56 5.60 4.22
C VAL A 58 0.20 4.47 3.25
N GLY A 59 -0.09 4.80 1.99
CA GLY A 59 -0.37 3.81 0.96
C GLY A 59 0.83 2.91 0.62
N GLY A 60 2.04 3.47 0.61
CA GLY A 60 3.29 2.74 0.39
C GLY A 60 3.60 1.74 1.50
N VAL A 61 3.50 2.16 2.77
CA VAL A 61 3.69 1.28 3.93
C VAL A 61 2.63 0.18 3.96
N SER A 62 1.36 0.53 3.69
CA SER A 62 0.29 -0.46 3.60
C SER A 62 0.56 -1.51 2.52
N GLY A 63 1.07 -1.08 1.36
CA GLY A 63 1.50 -1.97 0.28
C GLY A 63 2.68 -2.85 0.66
N LEU A 64 3.68 -2.29 1.37
CA LEU A 64 4.83 -3.04 1.87
C LEU A 64 4.39 -4.14 2.84
N ILE A 65 3.58 -3.81 3.85
CA ILE A 65 3.09 -4.80 4.82
C ILE A 65 2.24 -5.87 4.13
N ALA A 66 1.32 -5.47 3.26
CA ALA A 66 0.49 -6.42 2.50
C ALA A 66 1.35 -7.39 1.66
N THR A 67 2.42 -6.91 1.02
CA THR A 67 3.29 -7.76 0.21
C THR A 67 4.19 -8.67 1.02
N ILE A 68 4.64 -8.24 2.20
CA ILE A 68 5.35 -9.10 3.16
C ILE A 68 4.45 -10.25 3.59
N MET A 69 3.17 -9.97 3.89
CA MET A 69 2.20 -10.99 4.27
C MET A 69 1.85 -11.96 3.12
N LEU A 70 1.69 -11.45 1.90
CA LEU A 70 1.41 -12.26 0.71
C LEU A 70 2.60 -13.11 0.23
N LYS A 71 3.81 -12.79 0.68
CA LYS A 71 5.08 -13.38 0.22
C LYS A 71 5.41 -13.05 -1.25
N PRO A 72 6.62 -13.43 -1.73
CA PRO A 72 7.02 -13.23 -3.12
C PRO A 72 6.10 -13.92 -4.12
N ARG A 73 6.13 -13.42 -5.35
CA ARG A 73 5.54 -14.12 -6.50
C ARG A 73 6.29 -15.43 -6.75
N ILE A 74 5.55 -16.41 -7.26
CA ILE A 74 6.07 -17.73 -7.64
C ILE A 74 7.21 -17.53 -8.65
N GLY A 75 8.35 -18.17 -8.43
CA GLY A 75 9.53 -18.10 -9.30
C GLY A 75 10.30 -16.77 -9.30
N ARG A 76 9.93 -15.80 -8.43
CA ARG A 76 10.58 -14.48 -8.41
C ARG A 76 12.02 -14.52 -7.88
N PHE A 77 12.29 -15.42 -6.94
CA PHE A 77 13.57 -15.52 -6.21
C PHE A 77 14.14 -16.95 -6.20
N ASP A 78 13.88 -17.74 -7.25
CA ASP A 78 14.45 -19.09 -7.36
C ASP A 78 15.97 -19.02 -7.49
N GLU A 79 16.68 -19.84 -6.70
CA GLU A 79 18.15 -19.83 -6.60
C GLU A 79 18.85 -20.23 -7.91
N ASP A 80 18.19 -21.06 -8.73
CA ASP A 80 18.69 -21.52 -10.04
C ASP A 80 18.38 -20.55 -11.19
N SER A 81 17.61 -19.49 -10.94
CA SER A 81 17.20 -18.57 -12.00
C SER A 81 18.22 -17.45 -12.20
N THR A 82 19.01 -17.54 -13.28
CA THR A 82 19.91 -16.47 -13.74
C THR A 82 19.19 -15.18 -14.14
N LYS A 83 17.84 -15.18 -14.15
CA LYS A 83 16.99 -14.00 -14.39
C LYS A 83 15.83 -14.01 -13.40
N PRO A 84 15.70 -13.04 -12.48
CA PRO A 84 14.51 -12.96 -11.64
C PRO A 84 13.28 -12.82 -12.54
N ALA A 85 12.36 -13.79 -12.49
CA ALA A 85 11.19 -13.80 -13.35
C ALA A 85 10.45 -12.45 -13.19
N MET A 86 10.22 -11.74 -14.30
CA MET A 86 9.47 -10.49 -14.25
C MET A 86 7.99 -10.77 -13.92
N CYS A 87 7.35 -9.76 -13.34
CA CYS A 87 5.90 -9.58 -13.26
C CYS A 87 5.27 -9.97 -14.61
N ASN A 88 4.50 -11.06 -14.68
CA ASN A 88 3.67 -11.37 -15.84
C ASN A 88 2.21 -11.08 -15.46
N PRO A 89 1.62 -9.96 -15.93
CA PRO A 89 0.26 -9.58 -15.54
C PRO A 89 -0.83 -10.51 -16.08
N ALA A 90 -0.46 -11.55 -16.84
CA ALA A 90 -1.37 -12.49 -17.50
C ALA A 90 -1.45 -13.89 -16.84
N ASN A 91 -0.76 -14.14 -15.72
CA ASN A 91 -0.88 -15.39 -14.96
C ASN A 91 -1.79 -15.25 -13.73
#